data_AF-A0A6B2TIC3-F1
#
_entry.id   AF-A0A6B2TIC3-F1
#
_cell.length_a   1.000
_cell.length_b   1.000
_cell.length_c   1.000
_cell.angle_alpha   90.00
_cell.angle_beta   90.00
_cell.angle_gamma   90.00
#
_symmetry.space_group_name_H-M   'P 1'
#
loop_
_entity.id
_entity.type
_entity.pdbx_description
1 polymer ?
#
loop_
_entity_poly.entity_id
_entity_poly.type
_entity_poly.pdbx_seq_one_letter_code
_entity_poly.pdbx_strand_id
1 'polypeptide(L)' 'AAAVAAHVVACTEEGLQAGFHAIGDAAVAAVVDGMRRAAEKVGAARVRAARHRVEHAEMLTPETIAAFA' A
#
# COMPACT_ATOMS: atom_id res chain seq x y z
N ALA A 1 0.53 -7.94 -6.64
CA ALA A 1 1.17 -7.45 -5.39
C ALA A 1 2.70 -7.29 -5.46
N ALA A 2 3.47 -8.19 -6.10
CA ALA A 2 4.94 -8.09 -6.11
C ALA A 2 5.49 -6.72 -6.61
N ALA A 3 4.94 -6.20 -7.72
CA ALA A 3 5.31 -4.88 -8.25
C ALA A 3 4.96 -3.73 -7.30
N VAL A 4 3.77 -3.78 -6.67
CA VAL A 4 3.35 -2.81 -5.64
C VAL A 4 4.35 -2.83 -4.48
N ALA A 5 4.69 -4.02 -3.96
CA ALA A 5 5.62 -4.15 -2.86
C ALA A 5 7.01 -3.60 -3.20
N ALA A 6 7.52 -3.90 -4.40
CA ALA A 6 8.81 -3.37 -4.87
C ALA A 6 8.79 -1.84 -4.96
N HIS A 7 7.70 -1.25 -5.47
CA HIS A 7 7.54 0.20 -5.53
C HIS A 7 7.49 0.84 -4.13
N VAL A 8 6.73 0.26 -3.20
CA VAL A 8 6.63 0.75 -1.82
C VAL A 8 7.97 0.68 -1.10
N VAL A 9 8.72 -0.40 -1.27
CA VAL A 9 10.07 -0.56 -0.71
C VAL A 9 11.00 0.53 -1.24
N ALA A 10 11.08 0.69 -2.56
CA ALA A 10 11.93 1.70 -3.18
C ALA A 10 11.57 3.11 -2.69
N CYS A 11 10.29 3.47 -2.67
CA CYS A 11 9.86 4.77 -2.15
C CYS A 11 10.21 4.94 -0.66
N THR A 12 10.01 3.92 0.17
CA THR A 12 10.32 3.98 1.60
C THR A 12 11.82 4.14 1.88
N GLU A 13 12.67 3.50 1.06
CA GLU A 13 14.12 3.60 1.18
C GLU A 13 14.64 4.97 0.76
N GLU A 14 14.04 5.56 -0.27
CA GLU A 14 14.38 6.91 -0.77
C GLU A 14 13.67 8.05 0.00
N GLY A 15 12.86 7.73 1.02
CA GLY A 15 12.10 8.74 1.76
C GLY A 15 10.98 9.42 0.93
N LEU A 16 10.53 8.77 -0.14
CA LEU A 16 9.46 9.21 -1.02
C LEU A 16 8.12 8.57 -0.65
N GLN A 17 7.03 9.26 -1.00
CA GLN A 17 5.68 8.73 -0.83
C GLN A 17 5.23 8.00 -2.11
N ALA A 18 5.04 6.69 -2.03
CA ALA A 18 4.29 5.93 -3.03
C ALA A 18 2.81 6.36 -3.06
N GLY A 19 2.25 6.48 -4.25
CA GLY A 19 0.84 6.78 -4.48
C GLY A 19 0.24 5.82 -5.49
N PHE A 20 -0.97 5.33 -5.22
CA PHE A 20 -1.68 4.39 -6.08
C PHE A 20 -3.05 4.94 -6.46
N HIS A 21 -3.39 4.89 -7.74
CA HIS A 21 -4.78 5.06 -8.18
C HIS A 21 -5.46 3.69 -8.19
N ALA A 22 -6.49 3.50 -7.36
CA ALA A 22 -7.20 2.23 -7.29
C ALA A 22 -8.70 2.46 -7.06
N ILE A 23 -9.52 2.06 -8.03
CA ILE A 23 -10.98 2.17 -7.98
C ILE A 23 -11.59 0.81 -7.65
N GLY A 24 -11.27 -0.22 -8.44
CA GLY A 24 -11.82 -1.57 -8.28
C GLY A 24 -11.34 -2.27 -7.01
N ASP A 25 -12.17 -3.16 -6.47
CA ASP A 25 -11.91 -3.97 -5.28
C ASP A 25 -10.64 -4.80 -5.43
N ALA A 26 -10.46 -5.45 -6.59
CA ALA A 26 -9.24 -6.20 -6.89
C ALA A 26 -7.99 -5.30 -6.94
N ALA A 27 -8.13 -4.05 -7.39
CA ALA A 27 -7.03 -3.09 -7.41
C ALA A 27 -6.65 -2.67 -5.97
N VAL A 28 -7.65 -2.34 -5.14
CA VAL A 28 -7.42 -1.99 -3.73
C VAL A 28 -6.80 -3.16 -2.97
N ALA A 29 -7.30 -4.39 -3.16
CA ALA A 29 -6.74 -5.59 -2.56
C ALA A 29 -5.27 -5.83 -2.98
N ALA A 30 -4.94 -5.58 -4.26
CA ALA A 30 -3.56 -5.69 -4.74
C ALA A 30 -2.62 -4.65 -4.11
N VAL A 31 -3.12 -3.44 -3.82
CA VAL A 31 -2.38 -2.41 -3.10
C VAL A 31 -2.14 -2.84 -1.64
N VAL A 32 -3.19 -3.29 -0.93
CA VAL A 32 -3.09 -3.76 0.46
C VAL A 32 -2.10 -4.92 0.60
N ASP A 33 -2.17 -5.94 -0.27
CA ASP A 33 -1.23 -7.07 -0.26
C ASP A 33 0.22 -6.59 -0.53
N GLY A 34 0.39 -5.65 -1.47
CA GLY A 34 1.71 -5.08 -1.75
C GLY A 34 2.29 -4.29 -0.56
N MET A 35 1.46 -3.50 0.12
CA MET A 35 1.85 -2.75 1.32
C MET A 35 2.27 -3.70 2.45
N ARG A 36 1.54 -4.79 2.68
CA ARG A 36 1.87 -5.81 3.68
C ARG A 36 3.22 -6.47 3.38
N ARG A 37 3.44 -6.89 2.14
CA ARG A 37 4.71 -7.49 1.69
C ARG A 37 5.87 -6.51 1.75
N ALA A 38 5.64 -5.22 1.54
CA ALA A 38 6.67 -4.20 1.71
C ALA A 38 7.02 -4.02 3.20
N ALA A 39 6.02 -4.01 4.09
CA ALA A 39 6.23 -3.93 5.53
C ALA A 39 7.05 -5.11 6.07
N GLU A 40 6.93 -6.31 5.49
CA GLU A 40 7.79 -7.46 5.80
C GLU A 40 9.27 -7.22 5.47
N LYS A 41 9.57 -6.34 4.50
CA LYS A 41 10.93 -6.05 4.02
C LYS A 41 11.58 -4.86 4.73
N VAL A 42 10.86 -3.73 4.80
CA VAL A 42 11.41 -2.47 5.34
C VAL A 42 10.89 -2.14 6.73
N GLY A 43 9.99 -2.95 7.29
CA GLY A 43 9.38 -2.76 8.60
C GLY A 43 8.15 -1.85 8.57
N ALA A 44 7.09 -2.26 9.28
CA ALA A 44 5.81 -1.55 9.32
C ALA A 44 5.92 -0.10 9.80
N ALA A 45 6.83 0.19 10.74
CA ALA A 45 7.03 1.55 11.25
C ALA A 45 7.51 2.52 10.15
N ARG A 46 8.41 2.07 9.26
CA ARG A 46 8.93 2.88 8.14
C ARG A 46 7.87 3.10 7.08
N VAL A 47 7.12 2.05 6.72
CA VAL A 47 5.98 2.16 5.79
C VAL A 47 4.93 3.16 6.30
N ARG A 48 4.59 3.12 7.60
CA ARG A 48 3.67 4.09 8.22
C ARG A 48 4.21 5.51 8.20
N ALA A 49 5.50 5.69 8.51
CA ALA A 49 6.14 7.01 8.50
C ALA A 49 6.15 7.65 7.10
N ALA A 50 6.26 6.84 6.05
CA ALA A 50 6.28 7.29 4.66
C ALA A 50 4.91 7.77 4.12
N ARG A 51 3.81 7.50 4.85
CA ARG A 51 2.46 8.03 4.58
C ARG A 51 1.99 7.76 3.14
N HIS A 52 2.27 6.57 2.60
CA HIS A 52 1.80 6.16 1.27
C HIS A 52 0.29 6.28 1.14
N ARG A 53 -0.19 6.55 -0.07
CA ARG A 53 -1.60 6.89 -0.31
C ARG A 53 -2.25 6.07 -1.41
N VAL A 54 -3.57 5.90 -1.26
CA VAL A 54 -4.45 5.32 -2.27
C VAL A 54 -5.47 6.39 -2.65
N GLU A 55 -5.49 6.76 -3.92
CA GLU A 55 -6.44 7.69 -4.51
C GLU A 55 -7.69 6.95 -4.97
N HIS A 56 -8.85 7.63 -4.87
CA HIS A 56 -10.21 7.12 -5.11
C HIS A 56 -10.69 6.13 -4.04
N ALA A 57 -10.10 4.93 -3.97
CA ALA A 57 -10.52 3.86 -3.07
C ALA A 57 -12.05 3.63 -3.09
N GLU A 58 -12.63 3.55 -4.28
CA GLU A 58 -14.09 3.61 -4.46
C GLU A 58 -14.80 2.30 -4.10
N MET A 59 -14.21 1.15 -4.46
CA MET A 59 -14.79 -0.18 -4.21
C MET A 59 -14.14 -0.86 -3.01
N LEU A 60 -14.26 -0.24 -1.84
CA LEU A 60 -13.77 -0.81 -0.57
C LEU A 60 -14.68 -1.94 -0.09
N THR A 61 -14.07 -3.05 0.34
CA THR A 61 -14.72 -4.14 1.08
C THR A 61 -14.44 -4.02 2.59
N PRO A 62 -15.25 -4.65 3.46
CA PRO A 62 -14.97 -4.67 4.90
C PRO A 62 -13.55 -5.11 5.26
N GLU A 63 -13.00 -6.08 4.52
CA GLU A 63 -11.64 -6.58 4.70
C GLU A 63 -10.59 -5.51 4.37
N THR A 64 -10.77 -4.79 3.25
CA THR A 64 -9.84 -3.71 2.86
C THR A 64 -9.94 -2.49 3.77
N ILE A 65 -11.13 -2.19 4.32
CA ILE A 65 -11.31 -1.14 5.33
C ILE A 65 -10.55 -1.52 6.61
N ALA A 66 -10.70 -2.75 7.08
CA ALA A 66 -9.97 -3.24 8.25
C ALA A 66 -8.46 -3.21 8.04
N ALA A 67 -7.97 -3.42 6.82
CA ALA A 67 -6.55 -3.37 6.49
C ALA A 67 -5.96 -1.95 6.44
N PHE A 68 -6.80 -0.91 6.34
CA PHE A 68 -6.36 0.49 6.38
C PHE A 68 -6.26 1.07 7.80
N ALA A 69 -6.83 0.39 8.80
CA ALA A 69 -6.77 0.77 10.21
C ALA A 69 -5.38 0.52 10.83
#